data_AF-A0A7V2CLH2-F1
#
_entry.id   AF-A0A7V2CLH2-F1
#
_cell.length_a   1.000
_cell.length_b   1.000
_cell.length_c   1.000
_cell.angle_alpha   90.00
_cell.angle_beta   90.00
_cell.angle_gamma   90.00
#
_symmetry.space_group_name_H-M   'P 1'
#
loop_
_entity.id
_entity.type
_entity.pdbx_description
1 polymer ?
#
loop_
_entity_poly.entity_id
_entity_poly.type
_entity_poly.pdbx_seq_one_letter_code
_entity_poly.pdbx_strand_id
1 'polypeptide(L)'
;MKQAVVLWRIVAVSLTVILSLGLSAAAGPKLPKVVIGWTPPDITGVFKTATDFFEKAAADAKKNGIDVEVISRSPATHVAFADQVAIIEDYIQRKVSVIAISPIEVEVVIPAIKKANAAGIPVIIVNLLEPIKGVNVASYIGFDNTVAGMISAYALVDYYGGPGVLGTGPKVDVKPGTYLDLAWWQRTYKNVDPKTANVKARVAIIEGIAGGFFSTAR
;
A
#
# COMPACT_ATOMS: atom_id res chain seq x y z
N MET A 1 -17.18 29.66 -77.86
CA MET A 1 -17.28 29.00 -76.54
C MET A 1 -17.42 30.11 -75.50
N LYS A 2 -18.60 30.71 -75.34
CA LYS A 2 -19.74 30.30 -74.47
C LYS A 2 -19.31 30.22 -72.99
N GLN A 3 -19.47 31.32 -72.23
CA GLN A 3 -20.69 31.77 -71.49
C GLN A 3 -20.79 31.06 -70.12
N ALA A 4 -21.17 31.65 -68.98
CA ALA A 4 -21.73 32.94 -68.60
C ALA A 4 -21.56 33.07 -67.04
N VAL A 5 -21.43 34.28 -66.46
CA VAL A 5 -22.47 35.02 -65.67
C VAL A 5 -23.23 34.11 -64.69
N VAL A 6 -23.31 34.41 -63.38
CA VAL A 6 -24.49 35.07 -62.78
C VAL A 6 -24.19 35.60 -61.36
N LEU A 7 -24.70 36.83 -61.15
CA LEU A 7 -24.85 37.59 -59.92
C LEU A 7 -25.88 36.99 -58.92
N TRP A 8 -25.66 37.29 -57.63
CA TRP A 8 -26.64 37.61 -56.59
C TRP A 8 -27.78 36.63 -56.25
N ARG A 9 -27.91 36.33 -54.96
CA ARG A 9 -29.16 36.58 -54.19
C ARG A 9 -28.91 36.44 -52.69
N ILE A 10 -28.98 37.56 -51.98
CA ILE A 10 -29.38 37.59 -50.58
C ILE A 10 -30.87 37.25 -50.55
N VAL A 11 -31.24 36.24 -49.77
CA VAL A 11 -32.60 36.08 -49.24
C VAL A 11 -32.46 35.94 -47.73
N ALA A 12 -32.80 37.00 -47.02
CA ALA A 12 -33.14 36.96 -45.60
C ALA A 12 -34.64 36.68 -45.50
N VAL A 13 -35.05 35.71 -44.67
CA VAL A 13 -36.41 35.38 -44.15
C VAL A 13 -36.21 34.02 -43.43
N SER A 14 -36.57 33.74 -42.19
CA SER A 14 -37.26 34.46 -41.11
C SER A 14 -37.04 33.72 -39.78
N LEU A 15 -37.22 34.45 -38.67
CA LEU A 15 -37.48 33.96 -37.31
C LEU A 15 -38.54 32.84 -37.28
N THR A 16 -38.26 31.70 -36.63
CA THR A 16 -39.02 31.22 -35.43
C THR A 16 -38.40 29.97 -34.76
N VAL A 17 -38.09 30.16 -33.46
CA VAL A 17 -38.14 29.24 -32.30
C VAL A 17 -38.96 27.96 -32.59
N ILE A 18 -38.54 26.74 -32.26
CA ILE A 18 -38.62 26.08 -30.95
C ILE A 18 -37.97 24.68 -31.10
N LEU A 19 -37.23 24.21 -30.09
CA LEU A 19 -37.47 22.96 -29.34
C LEU A 19 -36.15 22.39 -28.78
N SER A 20 -35.91 22.70 -27.50
CA SER A 20 -35.23 21.85 -26.50
C SER A 20 -34.50 20.60 -27.03
N LEU A 21 -33.27 20.75 -27.50
CA LEU A 21 -32.30 19.69 -27.39
C LEU A 21 -31.62 19.89 -26.04
N GLY A 22 -32.16 19.20 -25.04
CA GLY A 22 -31.48 19.01 -23.78
C GLY A 22 -30.06 18.60 -24.10
N LEU A 23 -29.11 19.45 -23.72
CA LEU A 23 -27.70 19.13 -23.68
C LEU A 23 -27.58 18.06 -22.59
N SER A 24 -27.94 16.82 -22.93
CA SER A 24 -27.54 15.68 -22.14
C SER A 24 -26.03 15.69 -22.25
N ALA A 25 -25.38 16.21 -21.21
CA ALA A 25 -23.98 15.96 -20.98
C ALA A 25 -23.84 14.44 -21.11
N ALA A 26 -23.31 13.99 -22.25
CA ALA A 26 -23.00 12.60 -22.44
C ALA A 26 -22.00 12.29 -21.34
N ALA A 27 -22.47 11.59 -20.30
CA ALA A 27 -21.61 11.10 -19.25
C ALA A 27 -20.48 10.36 -19.96
N GLY A 28 -19.24 10.84 -19.79
CA GLY A 28 -18.07 10.19 -20.35
C GLY A 28 -18.07 8.69 -19.99
N PRO A 29 -17.39 7.84 -20.76
CA PRO A 29 -17.39 6.40 -20.53
C PRO A 29 -17.11 6.10 -19.05
N LYS A 30 -18.11 5.52 -18.38
CA LYS A 30 -18.01 5.16 -16.96
C LYS A 30 -16.89 4.14 -16.82
N LEU A 31 -15.89 4.44 -15.99
CA LEU A 31 -14.78 3.51 -15.73
C LEU A 31 -15.35 2.15 -15.27
N PRO A 32 -14.79 1.03 -15.72
CA PRO A 32 -15.21 -0.28 -15.26
C PRO A 32 -15.03 -0.38 -13.74
N LYS A 33 -15.94 -1.11 -13.09
CA LYS A 33 -15.86 -1.35 -11.66
C LYS A 33 -14.56 -2.07 -11.31
N VAL A 34 -13.80 -1.51 -10.38
CA VAL A 34 -12.57 -2.08 -9.83
C VAL A 34 -12.91 -2.82 -8.54
N VAL A 35 -12.59 -4.10 -8.48
CA VAL A 35 -12.75 -4.91 -7.27
C VAL A 35 -11.37 -5.28 -6.76
N ILE A 36 -11.03 -4.84 -5.56
CA ILE A 36 -9.76 -5.11 -4.87
C ILE A 36 -9.98 -6.25 -3.87
N GLY A 37 -9.33 -7.39 -4.07
CA GLY A 37 -9.23 -8.43 -3.03
C GLY A 37 -8.08 -8.11 -2.10
N TRP A 38 -8.34 -7.77 -0.83
CA TRP A 38 -7.32 -7.43 0.17
C TRP A 38 -7.19 -8.55 1.19
N THR A 39 -6.00 -9.16 1.31
CA THR A 39 -5.73 -10.18 2.33
C THR A 39 -4.53 -9.85 3.22
N PRO A 40 -4.77 -9.27 4.41
CA PRO A 40 -3.76 -9.16 5.46
C PRO A 40 -3.56 -10.50 6.20
N PRO A 41 -2.48 -10.63 6.99
CA PRO A 41 -2.25 -11.82 7.83
C PRO A 41 -3.23 -11.94 9.00
N ASP A 42 -3.81 -10.83 9.47
CA ASP A 42 -4.88 -10.78 10.46
C ASP A 42 -5.73 -9.49 10.33
N ILE A 43 -6.67 -9.26 11.27
CA ILE A 43 -7.52 -8.07 11.33
C ILE A 43 -7.16 -7.09 12.47
N THR A 44 -5.97 -7.19 13.06
CA THR A 44 -5.60 -6.46 14.28
C THR A 44 -4.46 -5.47 14.04
N GLY A 45 -4.23 -4.59 15.02
CA GLY A 45 -3.10 -3.66 15.04
C GLY A 45 -2.89 -2.91 13.72
N VAL A 46 -1.67 -3.00 13.18
CA VAL A 46 -1.27 -2.31 11.94
C VAL A 46 -2.06 -2.78 10.71
N PHE A 47 -2.52 -4.02 10.68
CA PHE A 47 -3.29 -4.57 9.55
C PHE A 47 -4.74 -4.08 9.55
N LYS A 48 -5.32 -3.84 10.74
CA LYS A 48 -6.59 -3.11 10.85
C LYS A 48 -6.47 -1.71 10.26
N THR A 49 -5.41 -0.99 10.63
CA THR A 49 -5.13 0.35 10.10
C THR A 49 -5.00 0.33 8.57
N ALA A 50 -4.23 -0.61 8.01
CA ALA A 50 -4.10 -0.76 6.56
C ALA A 50 -5.46 -1.02 5.88
N THR A 51 -6.26 -1.93 6.45
CA THR A 51 -7.62 -2.23 5.97
C THR A 51 -8.50 -0.98 5.98
N ASP A 52 -8.48 -0.20 7.07
CA ASP A 52 -9.25 1.05 7.17
C ASP A 52 -8.83 2.05 6.10
N PHE A 53 -7.54 2.14 5.78
CA PHE A 53 -7.06 3.02 4.71
C PHE A 53 -7.48 2.56 3.32
N PHE A 54 -7.45 1.25 3.04
CA PHE A 54 -8.01 0.70 1.80
C PHE A 54 -9.50 1.07 1.64
N GLU A 55 -10.29 0.85 2.69
CA GLU A 55 -11.73 1.15 2.66
C GLU A 55 -12.01 2.66 2.53
N LYS A 56 -11.28 3.51 3.27
CA LYS A 56 -11.38 4.97 3.15
C LYS A 56 -11.00 5.46 1.76
N ALA A 57 -9.90 4.95 1.19
CA ALA A 57 -9.47 5.31 -0.15
C ALA A 57 -10.49 4.87 -1.22
N ALA A 58 -11.07 3.67 -1.09
CA ALA A 58 -12.11 3.21 -2.01
C ALA A 58 -13.40 4.05 -1.87
N ALA A 59 -13.78 4.45 -0.66
CA ALA A 59 -14.91 5.34 -0.43
C ALA A 59 -14.68 6.73 -1.04
N ASP A 60 -13.48 7.28 -0.90
CA ASP A 60 -13.10 8.55 -1.52
C ASP A 60 -13.08 8.46 -3.06
N ALA A 61 -12.50 7.38 -3.61
CA ALA A 61 -12.51 7.11 -5.04
C ALA A 61 -13.95 7.05 -5.61
N LYS A 62 -14.87 6.37 -4.90
CA LYS A 62 -16.30 6.31 -5.24
C LYS A 62 -16.95 7.69 -5.24
N LYS A 63 -16.68 8.53 -4.24
CA LYS A 63 -17.19 9.92 -4.19
C LYS A 63 -16.71 10.75 -5.37
N ASN A 64 -15.54 10.42 -5.91
CA ASN A 64 -14.93 11.09 -7.06
C ASN A 64 -15.18 10.37 -8.40
N GLY A 65 -16.18 9.49 -8.48
CA GLY A 65 -16.65 8.89 -9.73
C GLY A 65 -15.90 7.64 -10.18
N ILE A 66 -15.00 7.08 -9.37
CA ILE A 66 -14.31 5.81 -9.63
C ILE A 66 -15.03 4.69 -8.88
N ASP A 67 -15.67 3.77 -9.59
CA ASP A 67 -16.40 2.66 -8.97
C ASP A 67 -15.43 1.59 -8.43
N VAL A 68 -15.01 1.74 -7.17
CA VAL A 68 -14.06 0.84 -6.50
C VAL A 68 -14.69 0.14 -5.29
N GLU A 69 -14.51 -1.16 -5.19
CA GLU A 69 -14.90 -1.96 -4.02
C GLU A 69 -13.68 -2.70 -3.46
N VAL A 70 -13.61 -2.81 -2.12
CA VAL A 70 -12.60 -3.61 -1.42
C VAL A 70 -13.32 -4.78 -0.76
N ILE A 71 -12.80 -5.99 -1.00
CA ILE A 71 -13.21 -7.21 -0.31
C ILE A 71 -12.05 -7.63 0.58
N SER A 72 -12.17 -7.41 1.88
CA SER A 72 -11.14 -7.81 2.85
C SER A 72 -11.43 -9.19 3.43
N ARG A 73 -10.44 -10.09 3.41
CA ARG A 73 -10.47 -11.39 4.08
C ARG A 73 -9.09 -11.72 4.64
N SER A 74 -9.02 -12.13 5.91
CA SER A 74 -7.78 -12.60 6.53
C SER A 74 -7.93 -14.03 7.03
N PRO A 75 -6.81 -14.75 7.18
CA PRO A 75 -6.74 -15.94 8.03
C PRO A 75 -7.09 -15.60 9.50
N ALA A 76 -7.38 -16.64 10.29
CA ALA A 76 -7.66 -16.50 11.72
C ALA A 76 -6.40 -16.26 12.56
N THR A 77 -5.25 -16.76 12.11
CA THR A 77 -3.98 -16.67 12.83
C THR A 77 -2.81 -16.47 11.87
N HIS A 78 -1.69 -15.99 12.40
CA HIS A 78 -0.44 -15.78 11.68
C HIS A 78 0.32 -17.07 11.30
N VAL A 79 -0.28 -18.24 11.49
CA VAL A 79 0.28 -19.52 11.06
C VAL A 79 -0.68 -20.30 10.17
N ALA A 80 -1.85 -19.73 9.88
CA ALA A 80 -2.86 -20.31 9.02
C ALA A 80 -2.54 -20.03 7.54
N PHE A 81 -1.37 -20.48 7.08
CA PHE A 81 -0.87 -20.19 5.72
C PHE A 81 -1.80 -20.73 4.62
N ALA A 82 -2.36 -21.93 4.82
CA ALA A 82 -3.29 -22.56 3.87
C ALA A 82 -4.56 -21.71 3.69
N ASP A 83 -5.06 -21.09 4.76
CA ASP A 83 -6.24 -20.23 4.70
C ASP A 83 -5.93 -18.97 3.87
N GLN A 84 -4.73 -18.40 3.98
CA GLN A 84 -4.34 -17.24 3.16
C GLN A 84 -4.28 -17.61 1.68
N VAL A 85 -3.75 -18.79 1.36
CA VAL A 85 -3.74 -19.31 -0.02
C VAL A 85 -5.16 -19.50 -0.54
N ALA A 86 -6.06 -20.11 0.25
CA ALA A 86 -7.46 -20.29 -0.13
C ALA A 86 -8.19 -18.96 -0.37
N ILE A 87 -7.89 -17.92 0.40
CA ILE A 87 -8.43 -16.57 0.19
C ILE A 87 -7.97 -15.99 -1.16
N ILE A 88 -6.69 -16.14 -1.53
CA ILE A 88 -6.17 -15.69 -2.83
C ILE A 88 -6.87 -16.45 -3.97
N GLU A 89 -7.06 -17.77 -3.82
CA GLU A 89 -7.75 -18.60 -4.80
C GLU A 89 -9.23 -18.20 -4.98
N ASP A 90 -9.94 -17.86 -3.88
CA ASP A 90 -11.30 -17.29 -3.93
C ASP A 90 -11.32 -15.98 -4.74
N TYR A 91 -10.35 -15.08 -4.52
CA TYR A 91 -10.25 -13.85 -5.31
C TYR A 91 -10.01 -14.10 -6.79
N ILE A 92 -9.17 -15.08 -7.15
CA ILE A 92 -8.94 -15.48 -8.54
C ILE A 92 -10.23 -16.00 -9.16
N GLN A 93 -10.95 -16.90 -8.48
CA GLN A 93 -12.22 -17.47 -8.96
C GLN A 93 -13.29 -16.38 -9.16
N ARG A 94 -13.34 -15.41 -8.25
CA ARG A 94 -14.24 -14.25 -8.33
C ARG A 94 -13.82 -13.22 -9.38
N LYS A 95 -12.67 -13.40 -10.03
CA LYS A 95 -12.12 -12.49 -11.05
C LYS A 95 -12.05 -11.05 -10.55
N VAL A 96 -11.51 -10.87 -9.35
CA VAL A 96 -11.23 -9.52 -8.83
C VAL A 96 -10.28 -8.80 -9.80
N SER A 97 -10.37 -7.46 -9.83
CA SER A 97 -9.55 -6.63 -10.72
C SER A 97 -8.08 -6.58 -10.29
N VAL A 98 -7.81 -6.74 -8.99
CA VAL A 98 -6.47 -6.73 -8.40
C VAL A 98 -6.49 -7.46 -7.06
N ILE A 99 -5.40 -8.15 -6.73
CA ILE A 99 -5.20 -8.75 -5.42
C ILE A 99 -4.11 -7.96 -4.69
N ALA A 100 -4.44 -7.41 -3.54
CA ALA A 100 -3.48 -6.86 -2.59
C ALA A 100 -3.27 -7.86 -1.45
N ILE A 101 -2.02 -8.16 -1.12
CA ILE A 101 -1.67 -9.13 -0.08
C ILE A 101 -0.54 -8.62 0.80
N SER A 102 -0.69 -8.76 2.10
CA SER A 102 0.44 -8.80 3.03
C SER A 102 0.70 -10.26 3.38
N PRO A 103 1.72 -10.91 2.80
CA PRO A 103 1.95 -12.33 3.00
C PRO A 103 2.24 -12.65 4.47
N ILE A 104 1.66 -13.73 5.00
CA ILE A 104 2.14 -14.32 6.26
C ILE A 104 3.52 -14.93 6.03
N GLU A 105 3.68 -15.68 4.94
CA GLU A 105 4.94 -16.27 4.50
C GLU A 105 5.04 -16.18 2.98
N VAL A 106 6.15 -15.64 2.48
CA VAL A 106 6.34 -15.33 1.06
C VAL A 106 6.36 -16.61 0.25
N GLU A 107 7.14 -17.60 0.68
CA GLU A 107 7.30 -18.85 -0.06
C GLU A 107 5.98 -19.63 -0.20
N VAL A 108 5.09 -19.51 0.79
CA VAL A 108 3.79 -20.21 0.77
C VAL A 108 2.82 -19.60 -0.24
N VAL A 109 2.86 -18.28 -0.45
CA VAL A 109 1.91 -17.60 -1.36
C VAL A 109 2.37 -17.57 -2.81
N ILE A 110 3.65 -17.85 -3.10
CA ILE A 110 4.20 -17.84 -4.48
C ILE A 110 3.35 -18.66 -5.46
N PRO A 111 2.94 -19.92 -5.18
CA PRO A 111 2.11 -20.68 -6.11
C PRO A 111 0.77 -20.01 -6.41
N ALA A 112 0.14 -19.38 -5.42
CA ALA A 112 -1.13 -18.66 -5.59
C ALA A 112 -0.95 -17.37 -6.40
N ILE A 113 0.16 -16.64 -6.18
CA ILE A 113 0.51 -15.45 -6.98
C ILE A 113 0.76 -15.84 -8.45
N LYS A 114 1.43 -16.97 -8.71
CA LYS A 114 1.59 -17.48 -10.09
C LYS A 114 0.24 -17.75 -10.76
N LYS A 115 -0.73 -18.34 -10.03
CA LYS A 115 -2.10 -18.55 -10.53
C LYS A 115 -2.80 -17.22 -10.83
N ALA A 116 -2.66 -16.21 -9.96
CA ALA A 116 -3.22 -14.87 -10.19
C ALA A 116 -2.60 -14.22 -11.44
N ASN A 117 -1.28 -14.28 -11.59
CA ASN A 117 -0.58 -13.77 -12.78
C ASN A 117 -1.04 -14.49 -14.06
N ALA A 118 -1.19 -15.82 -14.02
CA ALA A 118 -1.69 -16.60 -15.17
C ALA A 118 -3.15 -16.25 -15.52
N ALA A 119 -3.96 -15.84 -14.55
CA ALA A 119 -5.32 -15.35 -14.76
C ALA A 119 -5.36 -13.87 -15.22
N GLY A 120 -4.21 -13.21 -15.38
CA GLY A 120 -4.11 -11.80 -15.74
C GLY A 120 -4.49 -10.84 -14.61
N ILE A 121 -4.55 -11.31 -13.37
CA ILE A 121 -4.87 -10.48 -12.20
C ILE A 121 -3.57 -9.90 -11.64
N PRO A 122 -3.40 -8.57 -11.62
CA PRO A 122 -2.24 -7.93 -11.01
C PRO A 122 -2.23 -8.17 -9.51
N VAL A 123 -1.03 -8.37 -8.96
CA VAL A 123 -0.80 -8.58 -7.52
C VAL A 123 0.00 -7.41 -6.95
N ILE A 124 -0.47 -6.85 -5.84
CA ILE A 124 0.20 -5.82 -5.06
C ILE A 124 0.66 -6.45 -3.74
N ILE A 125 1.94 -6.29 -3.41
CA ILE A 125 2.48 -6.71 -2.13
C ILE A 125 2.43 -5.54 -1.16
N VAL A 126 1.97 -5.80 0.07
CA VAL A 126 1.86 -4.81 1.14
C VAL A 126 2.73 -5.25 2.31
N ASN A 127 3.38 -4.29 2.97
CA ASN A 127 4.22 -4.48 4.16
C ASN A 127 5.54 -5.25 3.92
N LEU A 128 5.94 -5.42 2.66
CA LEU A 128 7.21 -6.00 2.24
C LEU A 128 7.67 -5.23 0.99
N LEU A 129 8.96 -4.94 0.85
CA LEU A 129 9.51 -4.20 -0.31
C LEU A 129 10.49 -5.04 -1.13
N GLU A 130 10.86 -6.22 -0.63
CA GLU A 130 11.78 -7.15 -1.24
C GLU A 130 11.15 -7.79 -2.50
N PRO A 131 11.84 -7.73 -3.65
CA PRO A 131 11.38 -8.41 -4.85
C PRO A 131 11.20 -9.92 -4.64
N ILE A 132 10.05 -10.45 -5.03
CA ILE A 132 9.72 -11.87 -4.89
C ILE A 132 10.08 -12.57 -6.21
N LYS A 133 11.04 -13.49 -6.16
CA LYS A 133 11.53 -14.17 -7.36
C LYS A 133 10.46 -15.11 -7.94
N GLY A 134 10.39 -15.16 -9.26
CA GLY A 134 9.54 -16.12 -9.98
C GLY A 134 8.05 -15.77 -10.04
N VAL A 135 7.68 -14.55 -9.67
CA VAL A 135 6.32 -14.00 -9.81
C VAL A 135 6.38 -12.57 -10.33
N ASN A 136 5.26 -12.11 -10.91
CA ASN A 136 5.10 -10.72 -11.34
C ASN A 136 4.28 -9.97 -10.30
N VAL A 137 4.92 -8.99 -9.64
CA VAL A 137 4.26 -8.08 -8.70
C VAL A 137 4.11 -6.72 -9.39
N ALA A 138 2.89 -6.20 -9.42
CA ALA A 138 2.57 -4.93 -10.05
C ALA A 138 3.04 -3.73 -9.24
N SER A 139 3.02 -3.83 -7.90
CA SER A 139 3.49 -2.79 -7.00
C SER A 139 3.82 -3.36 -5.62
N TYR A 140 4.75 -2.71 -4.94
CA TYR A 140 5.07 -2.94 -3.53
C TYR A 140 4.70 -1.69 -2.73
N ILE A 141 3.93 -1.86 -1.67
CA ILE A 141 3.48 -0.78 -0.79
C ILE A 141 3.97 -1.08 0.63
N GLY A 142 4.83 -0.23 1.16
CA GLY A 142 5.37 -0.42 2.49
C GLY A 142 6.47 0.57 2.82
N PHE A 143 7.25 0.20 3.83
CA PHE A 143 8.45 0.89 4.25
C PHE A 143 9.59 -0.12 4.33
N ASP A 144 10.82 0.38 4.35
CA ASP A 144 11.99 -0.47 4.53
C ASP A 144 12.02 -0.98 5.99
N ASN A 145 11.74 -2.27 6.18
CA ASN A 145 11.75 -2.91 7.49
C ASN A 145 13.15 -2.92 8.11
N THR A 146 14.22 -2.89 7.31
CA THR A 146 15.60 -2.73 7.79
C THR A 146 15.78 -1.35 8.42
N VAL A 147 15.26 -0.30 7.77
CA VAL A 147 15.28 1.06 8.32
C VAL A 147 14.47 1.15 9.61
N ALA A 148 13.27 0.58 9.65
CA ALA A 148 12.46 0.51 10.87
C ALA A 148 13.16 -0.24 12.01
N GLY A 149 13.85 -1.34 11.70
CA GLY A 149 14.67 -2.09 12.66
C GLY A 149 15.84 -1.26 13.20
N MET A 150 16.55 -0.53 12.33
CA MET A 150 17.63 0.37 12.76
C MET A 150 17.14 1.49 13.68
N ILE A 151 16.02 2.14 13.32
CA ILE A 151 15.38 3.16 14.16
C ILE A 151 14.98 2.56 15.52
N SER A 152 14.40 1.36 15.52
CA SER A 152 14.03 0.66 16.75
C SER A 152 15.24 0.33 17.63
N ALA A 153 16.37 -0.03 17.02
CA ALA A 153 17.61 -0.26 17.75
C ALA A 153 18.15 1.02 18.40
N TYR A 154 18.10 2.16 17.69
CA TYR A 154 18.47 3.44 18.30
C TYR A 154 17.55 3.83 19.45
N ALA A 155 16.23 3.65 19.29
CA ALA A 155 15.26 3.90 20.34
C ALA A 155 15.49 3.00 21.57
N LEU A 156 15.89 1.74 21.37
CA LEU A 156 16.27 0.82 22.44
C LEU A 156 17.50 1.34 23.20
N VAL A 157 18.56 1.76 22.48
CA VAL A 157 19.78 2.29 23.11
C VAL A 157 19.49 3.58 23.88
N ASP A 158 18.67 4.48 23.33
CA ASP A 158 18.18 5.68 24.01
C ASP A 158 17.49 5.30 25.32
N TYR A 159 16.51 4.40 25.25
CA TYR A 159 15.74 3.96 26.42
C TYR A 159 16.63 3.49 27.58
N TYR A 160 17.73 2.79 27.28
CA TYR A 160 18.64 2.22 28.27
C TYR A 160 19.85 3.09 28.64
N GLY A 161 19.87 4.37 28.28
CA GLY A 161 20.85 5.35 28.77
C GLY A 161 21.66 6.06 27.69
N GLY A 162 21.41 5.75 26.42
CA GLY A 162 21.93 6.53 25.29
C GLY A 162 21.25 7.89 25.18
N PRO A 163 21.80 8.82 24.38
CA PRO A 163 21.15 10.09 24.14
C PRO A 163 19.88 9.93 23.29
N GLY A 164 18.85 10.69 23.63
CA GLY A 164 17.61 10.70 22.85
C GLY A 164 16.45 11.32 23.60
N VAL A 165 15.25 10.84 23.31
CA VAL A 165 13.99 11.43 23.80
C VAL A 165 13.27 10.52 24.79
N LEU A 166 13.54 9.20 24.75
CA LEU A 166 12.78 8.19 25.49
C LEU A 166 13.36 7.91 26.88
N GLY A 167 14.67 7.64 26.96
CA GLY A 167 15.29 7.00 28.13
C GLY A 167 15.81 7.95 29.21
N THR A 168 16.61 7.40 30.13
CA THR A 168 17.19 8.16 31.25
C THR A 168 18.55 8.81 30.91
N GLY A 169 19.05 8.59 29.70
CA GLY A 169 20.30 9.18 29.20
C GLY A 169 20.19 10.68 28.91
N PRO A 170 21.25 11.27 28.31
CA PRO A 170 21.25 12.68 27.92
C PRO A 170 20.05 13.03 27.03
N LYS A 171 19.23 13.98 27.46
CA LYS A 171 18.04 14.38 26.71
C LYS A 171 18.41 15.24 25.51
N VAL A 172 17.88 14.87 24.35
CA VAL A 172 17.97 15.65 23.11
C VAL A 172 16.69 16.46 22.97
N ASP A 173 16.80 17.78 22.87
CA ASP A 173 15.65 18.64 22.63
C ASP A 173 15.14 18.47 21.20
N VAL A 174 13.82 18.33 21.07
CA VAL A 174 13.16 18.07 19.78
C VAL A 174 11.90 18.93 19.68
N LYS A 175 11.81 19.70 18.59
CA LYS A 175 10.61 20.50 18.32
C LYS A 175 9.42 19.59 17.99
N PRO A 176 8.21 19.88 18.47
CA PRO A 176 7.00 19.17 18.06
C PRO A 176 6.88 19.12 16.52
N GLY A 177 6.51 17.96 16.00
CA GLY A 177 6.40 17.72 14.55
C GLY A 177 7.72 17.35 13.85
N THR A 178 8.84 17.27 14.59
CA THR A 178 10.09 16.73 14.02
C THR A 178 9.95 15.23 13.76
N TYR A 179 10.26 14.81 12.55
CA TYR A 179 10.37 13.39 12.21
C TYR A 179 11.67 12.82 12.79
N LEU A 180 11.55 11.83 13.67
CA LEU A 180 12.67 11.08 14.24
C LEU A 180 13.08 9.94 13.30
N ASP A 181 13.42 10.30 12.07
CA ASP A 181 13.84 9.37 11.03
C ASP A 181 15.24 8.80 11.28
N LEU A 182 15.68 7.88 10.41
CA LEU A 182 16.99 7.25 10.53
C LEU A 182 18.14 8.27 10.53
N ALA A 183 18.05 9.30 9.69
CA ALA A 183 19.08 10.32 9.58
C ALA A 183 19.17 11.15 10.86
N TRP A 184 18.05 11.42 11.52
CA TRP A 184 18.03 12.05 12.83
C TRP A 184 18.75 11.19 13.87
N TRP A 185 18.40 9.90 13.97
CA TRP A 185 19.04 8.99 14.92
C TRP A 185 20.55 8.82 14.67
N GLN A 186 20.95 8.66 13.42
CA GLN A 186 22.37 8.58 13.04
C GLN A 186 23.13 9.85 13.42
N ARG A 187 22.54 11.04 13.26
CA ARG A 187 23.14 12.30 13.70
C ARG A 187 23.26 12.36 15.22
N THR A 188 22.22 11.97 15.95
CA THR A 188 22.22 11.95 17.43
C THR A 188 23.34 11.07 17.98
N TYR A 189 23.60 9.93 17.33
CA TYR A 189 24.61 8.97 17.78
C TYR A 189 26.00 9.12 17.14
N LYS A 190 26.18 10.06 16.19
CA LYS A 190 27.41 10.19 15.39
C LYS A 190 28.71 10.24 16.21
N ASN A 191 28.67 10.89 17.38
CA ASN A 191 29.84 11.12 18.23
C ASN A 191 29.75 10.38 19.57
N VAL A 192 28.81 9.43 19.71
CA VAL A 192 28.68 8.63 20.92
C VAL A 192 29.69 7.49 20.87
N ASP A 193 30.63 7.46 21.81
CA ASP A 193 31.51 6.30 22.00
C ASP A 193 30.74 5.21 22.76
N PRO A 194 30.51 4.02 22.17
CA PRO A 194 29.81 2.92 22.82
C PRO A 194 30.46 2.44 24.13
N LYS A 195 31.76 2.66 24.31
CA LYS A 195 32.49 2.23 25.52
C LYS A 195 32.29 3.17 26.71
N THR A 196 32.02 4.45 26.44
CA THR A 196 31.78 5.46 27.48
C THR A 196 30.31 5.78 27.65
N ALA A 197 29.46 5.39 26.71
CA ALA A 197 28.03 5.51 26.82
C ALA A 197 27.54 4.70 28.03
N ASN A 198 26.86 5.35 28.97
CA ASN A 198 26.32 4.72 30.19
C ASN A 198 25.05 3.90 29.89
N VAL A 199 25.08 3.11 28.80
CA VAL A 199 23.98 2.25 28.37
C VAL A 199 24.01 0.99 29.22
N LYS A 200 22.93 0.74 29.98
CA LYS A 200 22.82 -0.45 30.85
C LYS A 200 21.59 -1.26 30.48
N ALA A 201 21.81 -2.32 29.69
CA ALA A 201 20.76 -3.24 29.28
C ALA A 201 21.22 -4.69 29.37
N ARG A 202 20.27 -5.59 29.63
CA ARG A 202 20.43 -7.02 29.37
C ARG A 202 19.60 -7.33 28.14
N VAL A 203 20.27 -7.46 26.99
CA VAL A 203 19.62 -7.69 25.70
C VAL A 203 19.88 -9.13 25.27
N ALA A 204 18.83 -9.82 24.86
CA ALA A 204 18.93 -11.05 24.10
C ALA A 204 18.41 -10.77 22.70
N ILE A 205 19.19 -11.13 21.68
CA ILE A 205 18.71 -11.15 20.30
C ILE A 205 18.09 -12.52 20.10
N ILE A 206 16.76 -12.56 19.93
CA ILE A 206 16.08 -13.77 19.50
C ILE A 206 16.00 -13.67 17.98
N GLU A 207 16.92 -14.32 17.29
CA GLU A 207 16.90 -14.44 15.84
C GLU A 207 15.67 -15.26 15.41
N GLY A 208 14.91 -14.76 14.43
CA GLY A 208 14.11 -15.61 13.56
C GLY A 208 15.03 -16.15 12.46
N ILE A 209 14.99 -17.47 12.23
CA ILE A 209 15.81 -18.14 11.21
C ILE A 209 15.63 -17.43 9.86
N ALA A 210 16.74 -17.19 9.15
CA ALA A 210 16.70 -16.63 7.80
C ALA A 210 15.71 -17.40 6.90
N GLY A 211 14.68 -16.70 6.41
CA GLY A 211 13.69 -17.25 5.48
C GLY A 211 12.32 -17.61 6.09
N GLY A 212 12.02 -17.23 7.34
CA GLY A 212 10.66 -17.31 7.88
C GLY A 212 10.32 -16.18 8.85
N PHE A 213 9.06 -15.73 8.85
CA PHE A 213 8.58 -14.67 9.76
C PHE A 213 8.49 -15.12 11.25
N PHE A 214 8.55 -16.44 11.51
CA PHE A 214 8.45 -17.02 12.85
C PHE A 214 9.66 -17.91 13.16
N SER A 215 10.20 -17.76 14.37
CA SER A 215 11.19 -18.72 14.89
C SER A 215 10.53 -20.07 15.16
N THR A 216 10.99 -21.11 14.47
CA THR A 216 10.63 -22.51 14.76
C THR A 216 11.61 -23.19 15.71
N ALA A 217 12.68 -22.49 16.11
CA ALA A 217 13.63 -22.97 17.11
C ALA A 217 13.08 -22.65 18.51
N ARG A 218 12.65 -23.69 19.22
CA ARG A 218 12.39 -23.67 20.66
C ARG A 218 13.65 -24.04 21.43
#